data_AF-A0A819P4L2-F1
#
_entry.id   AF-A0A819P4L2-F1
#
_cell.length_a   1.000
_cell.length_b   1.000
_cell.length_c   1.000
_cell.angle_alpha   90.00
_cell.angle_beta   90.00
_cell.angle_gamma   90.00
#
_symmetry.space_group_name_H-M   'P 1'
#
loop_
_entity.id
_entity.type
_entity.pdbx_description
1 polymer ?
#
loop_
_entity_poly.entity_id
_entity_poly.type
_entity_poly.pdbx_seq_one_letter_code
_entity_poly.pdbx_strand_id
1 'polypeptide(L)'
;FFYLKLIQGKLRLLFNLGNDRQALNVNMKINDDKWHTILIKRNGQTTILSIDNGLVQNSTITHSEDLYFGGAIYNEYQASPFYFGDEI
;
A
#
# COMPACT_ATOMS: atom_id res chain seq x y z
N PHE A 1 7.48 -4.13 4.29
CA PHE A 1 6.28 -4.89 3.85
C PHE A 1 5.21 -3.95 3.32
N PHE A 2 4.28 -4.47 2.50
CA PHE A 2 3.03 -3.84 2.09
C PHE A 2 1.85 -4.81 2.27
N TYR A 3 0.75 -4.32 2.82
CA TYR A 3 -0.51 -5.04 2.98
C TYR A 3 -1.67 -4.16 2.54
N LEU A 4 -2.53 -4.71 1.69
CA LEU A 4 -3.77 -4.07 1.29
C LEU A 4 -4.93 -4.87 1.87
N LYS A 5 -5.87 -4.20 2.54
CA LYS A 5 -7.03 -4.89 3.11
C LYS A 5 -8.30 -4.07 3.06
N LEU A 6 -9.42 -4.78 3.11
CA LEU A 6 -10.74 -4.21 3.29
C LEU A 6 -11.10 -4.20 4.78
N ILE A 7 -11.47 -3.03 5.30
CA ILE A 7 -12.06 -2.87 6.63
C ILE A 7 -13.44 -2.26 6.44
N GLN A 8 -14.49 -3.01 6.81
CA GLN A 8 -15.88 -2.56 6.68
C GLN A 8 -16.22 -2.07 5.26
N GLY A 9 -15.66 -2.76 4.25
CA GLY A 9 -15.84 -2.44 2.83
C GLY A 9 -14.95 -1.33 2.28
N LYS A 10 -14.15 -0.66 3.12
CA LYS A 10 -13.24 0.43 2.73
C LYS A 10 -11.80 -0.04 2.64
N LEU A 11 -11.04 0.56 1.75
CA LEU A 11 -9.65 0.18 1.50
C LEU A 11 -8.69 0.82 2.49
N ARG A 12 -7.81 -0.01 3.07
CA ARG A 12 -6.66 0.43 3.87
C ARG A 12 -5.37 -0.21 3.35
N LEU A 13 -4.41 0.63 3.00
CA LEU A 13 -3.02 0.25 2.75
C LEU A 13 -2.22 0.39 4.05
N LEU A 14 -1.47 -0.65 4.41
CA LEU A 14 -0.48 -0.60 5.48
C LEU A 14 0.88 -0.97 4.94
N PHE A 15 1.92 -0.28 5.39
CA PHE A 15 3.26 -0.54 4.92
C PHE A 15 4.29 -0.17 5.99
N ASN A 16 5.47 -0.77 5.91
CA ASN A 16 6.62 -0.41 6.72
C ASN A 16 7.86 -0.50 5.81
N LEU A 17 8.66 0.57 5.83
CA LEU A 17 9.82 0.81 4.96
C LEU A 17 11.08 1.13 5.79
N GLY A 18 11.18 0.56 6.98
CA GLY A 18 12.32 0.76 7.89
C GLY A 18 12.08 1.80 8.98
N ASN A 19 11.21 2.80 8.74
CA ASN A 19 10.90 3.89 9.68
C ASN A 19 9.44 3.85 10.14
N ASP A 20 9.11 2.78 10.86
CA ASP A 20 7.80 2.48 11.44
C ASP A 20 6.66 2.14 10.47
N ARG A 21 5.59 1.60 11.06
CA ARG A 21 4.37 1.19 10.37
C ARG A 21 3.53 2.43 10.01
N GLN A 22 3.20 2.53 8.74
CA GLN A 22 2.37 3.57 8.15
C GLN A 22 1.04 3.00 7.66
N ALA A 23 0.00 3.84 7.64
CA ALA A 23 -1.32 3.46 7.15
C ALA A 23 -1.95 4.57 6.32
N LEU A 24 -2.52 4.21 5.17
CA LEU A 24 -3.23 5.10 4.28
C LEU A 24 -4.63 4.55 4.00
N ASN A 25 -5.64 5.39 4.12
CA ASN A 25 -7.04 5.00 4.03
C ASN A 25 -7.74 5.78 2.93
N VAL A 26 -8.63 5.12 2.20
CA VAL A 26 -9.54 5.78 1.27
C VAL A 26 -10.97 5.62 1.78
N ASN A 27 -11.72 6.72 1.85
CA ASN A 27 -13.07 6.75 2.41
C ASN A 27 -14.15 6.39 1.38
N MET A 28 -13.95 5.28 0.66
CA MET A 28 -14.90 4.76 -0.33
C MET A 28 -15.14 3.29 -0.04
N LYS A 29 -16.41 2.88 -0.05
CA LYS A 29 -16.77 1.46 -0.01
C LYS A 29 -16.63 0.88 -1.41
N ILE A 30 -15.95 -0.26 -1.51
CA ILE A 30 -15.71 -0.98 -2.77
C ILE A 30 -16.17 -2.44 -2.70
N ASN A 31 -17.01 -2.76 -1.72
CA ASN A 31 -17.63 -4.07 -1.53
C ASN A 31 -19.08 -4.06 -2.04
N ASP A 32 -19.28 -3.58 -3.26
CA ASP A 32 -20.59 -3.35 -3.89
C ASP A 32 -20.87 -4.28 -5.09
N ASP A 33 -20.23 -5.44 -5.11
CA ASP A 33 -20.29 -6.46 -6.18
C ASP A 33 -19.82 -5.97 -7.56
N LYS A 34 -19.05 -4.89 -7.62
CA LYS A 34 -18.41 -4.39 -8.85
C LYS A 34 -16.91 -4.55 -8.83
N TRP A 35 -16.33 -4.59 -10.02
CA TRP A 35 -14.89 -4.49 -10.19
C TRP A 35 -14.42 -3.06 -9.94
N HIS A 36 -13.40 -2.93 -9.10
CA HIS A 36 -12.72 -1.67 -8.82
C HIS A 36 -11.25 -1.78 -9.19
N THR A 37 -10.68 -0.69 -9.70
CA THR A 37 -9.24 -0.60 -9.95
C THR A 37 -8.56 0.10 -8.79
N ILE A 38 -7.52 -0.52 -8.24
CA ILE A 38 -6.73 0.04 -7.14
C ILE A 38 -5.31 0.32 -7.65
N LEU A 39 -4.86 1.56 -7.48
CA LEU A 39 -3.49 1.97 -7.81
C LEU A 39 -2.76 2.43 -6.54
N ILE A 40 -1.60 1.83 -6.30
CA ILE A 40 -0.65 2.28 -5.29
C ILE A 40 0.57 2.82 -6.02
N LYS A 41 0.87 4.10 -5.84
CA LYS A 41 2.05 4.74 -6.42
C LYS A 41 2.95 5.22 -5.30
N ARG A 42 4.23 4.87 -5.35
CA ARG A 42 5.26 5.48 -4.49
C ARG A 42 6.30 6.19 -5.36
N ASN A 43 6.60 7.43 -5.02
CA ASN A 43 7.67 8.21 -5.62
C ASN A 43 8.46 8.89 -4.49
N GLY A 44 9.70 8.47 -4.30
CA GLY A 44 10.48 8.88 -3.15
C GLY A 44 9.77 8.53 -1.83
N GLN A 45 9.65 9.55 -0.99
CA GLN A 45 8.94 9.51 0.30
C GLN A 45 7.42 9.59 0.19
N THR A 46 6.87 9.83 -1.01
CA THR A 46 5.41 10.04 -1.19
C THR A 46 4.74 8.74 -1.62
N THR A 47 3.73 8.30 -0.87
CA THR A 47 2.87 7.16 -1.23
C THR A 47 1.44 7.64 -1.47
N ILE A 48 0.85 7.20 -2.57
CA ILE A 48 -0.51 7.52 -3.02
C ILE A 48 -1.29 6.21 -3.15
N LEU A 49 -2.52 6.21 -2.66
CA LEU A 49 -3.51 5.15 -2.87
C LEU A 49 -4.71 5.76 -3.58
N SER A 50 -5.07 5.23 -4.74
CA SER A 50 -6.22 5.68 -5.52
C SER A 50 -7.11 4.52 -5.97
N ILE A 51 -8.40 4.84 -6.17
CA ILE A 51 -9.45 3.93 -6.61
C ILE A 51 -10.06 4.48 -7.90
N ASP A 52 -10.39 3.60 -8.84
CA ASP A 52 -11.13 3.87 -10.09
C ASP A 52 -10.58 5.08 -10.84
N ASN A 53 -9.32 4.98 -11.29
CA ASN A 53 -8.61 6.02 -12.02
C ASN A 53 -8.56 7.39 -11.31
N GLY A 54 -8.52 7.38 -9.97
CA GLY A 54 -8.39 8.61 -9.18
C GLY A 54 -9.72 9.25 -8.78
N LEU A 55 -10.85 8.55 -8.96
CA LEU A 55 -12.15 8.95 -8.42
C LEU A 55 -12.04 9.33 -6.94
N VAL A 56 -11.32 8.50 -6.17
CA VAL A 56 -10.94 8.81 -4.80
C VAL A 56 -9.47 8.46 -4.60
N GLN A 57 -8.74 9.35 -3.93
CA GLN A 57 -7.34 9.14 -3.59
C GLN A 57 -7.00 9.69 -2.22
N ASN A 58 -5.94 9.15 -1.63
CA ASN A 58 -5.27 9.73 -0.48
C ASN A 58 -3.76 9.58 -0.64
N SER A 59 -2.98 10.40 0.06
CA SER A 59 -1.52 10.32 0.04
C SER A 59 -0.91 10.58 1.42
N THR A 60 0.32 10.12 1.59
CA THR A 60 1.13 10.42 2.77
C THR A 60 2.59 10.57 2.36
N ILE A 61 3.34 11.34 3.16
CA ILE A 61 4.78 11.50 3.04
C ILE A 61 5.41 10.81 4.25
N THR A 62 6.32 9.88 3.99
CA THR A 62 6.97 9.08 5.01
C THR A 62 8.47 9.30 4.93
N HIS A 63 9.11 9.57 6.07
CA HIS A 63 10.55 9.72 6.18
C HIS A 63 11.25 8.36 6.10
N SER A 64 11.11 7.61 5.01
CA SER A 64 11.81 6.36 4.79
C SER A 64 12.59 6.42 3.49
N GLU A 65 13.60 5.57 3.37
CA GLU A 65 14.33 5.43 2.11
C GLU A 65 13.41 4.96 0.97
N ASP A 66 13.95 5.05 -0.24
CA ASP A 66 13.25 4.64 -1.46
C ASP A 66 13.06 3.12 -1.47
N LEU A 67 11.90 2.70 -1.94
CA LEU A 67 11.62 1.29 -2.12
C LEU A 67 12.15 0.84 -3.47
N TYR A 68 13.22 0.06 -3.45
CA TYR A 68 13.75 -0.59 -4.64
C TYR A 68 13.08 -1.95 -4.86
N PHE A 69 12.38 -2.09 -5.99
CA PHE A 69 11.85 -3.37 -6.42
C PHE A 69 12.95 -4.15 -7.16
N GLY A 70 13.22 -5.40 -6.74
CA GLY A 70 14.15 -6.29 -7.44
C GLY A 70 15.59 -6.31 -6.90
N GLY A 71 15.88 -5.63 -5.79
CA GLY A 71 17.18 -5.73 -5.13
C GLY A 71 17.11 -5.26 -3.68
N ALA A 72 17.47 -6.14 -2.75
CA ALA A 72 17.74 -5.76 -1.37
C ALA A 72 19.11 -5.06 -1.32
N ILE A 73 19.18 -3.90 -0.67
CA ILE A 73 20.45 -3.45 -0.09
C ILE A 73 20.91 -4.51 0.92
N TYR A 74 22.20 -4.81 0.91
CA TYR A 74 22.89 -6.04 1.39
C TYR A 74 22.47 -6.66 2.75
N ASN A 75 21.63 -6.00 3.56
CA ASN A 75 21.27 -6.42 4.91
C ASN A 75 19.77 -6.76 5.12
N GLU A 76 18.89 -6.69 4.11
CA GLU A 76 17.45 -7.00 4.27
C GLU A 76 17.00 -8.20 3.40
N TYR A 77 17.49 -9.39 3.72
CA TYR A 77 17.12 -10.64 3.03
C TYR A 77 15.92 -11.40 3.64
N GLN A 78 15.11 -10.79 4.50
CA GLN A 78 14.14 -11.54 5.32
C GLN A 78 12.65 -11.37 4.95
N ALA A 79 12.27 -10.54 3.97
CA ALA A 79 10.87 -10.52 3.51
C ALA A 79 10.74 -10.00 2.09
N SER A 80 10.02 -10.74 1.24
CA SER A 80 9.42 -10.14 0.04
C SER A 80 8.55 -8.96 0.49
N PRO A 81 8.72 -7.75 -0.07
CA PRO A 81 7.93 -6.59 0.35
C PRO A 81 6.45 -6.70 -0.02
N PHE A 82 6.07 -7.68 -0.85
CA PHE A 82 4.72 -7.90 -1.33
C PHE A 82 4.21 -9.29 -0.94
N TYR A 83 3.23 -9.31 -0.04
CA TYR A 83 2.39 -10.47 0.21
C TYR A 83 1.00 -10.17 -0.36
N PHE A 84 0.57 -10.97 -1.33
CA PHE A 84 -0.79 -10.95 -1.86
C PHE A 84 -1.47 -12.26 -1.46
N GLY A 85 -2.26 -12.22 -0.39
CA GLY A 85 -3.01 -13.37 0.11
C GLY A 85 -3.01 -13.43 1.64
N ASP A 86 -4.16 -13.81 2.21
CA ASP A 86 -4.24 -14.26 3.59
C ASP A 86 -3.77 -15.72 3.66
N GLU A 87 -3.08 -16.11 4.75
CA GLU A 87 -2.99 -17.53 5.12
C GLU A 87 -4.42 -18.04 5.38
N ILE A 88 -4.83 -19.08 4.64
CA ILE A 88 -6.08 -19.81 4.87
C ILE A 88 -5.95 -20.63 6.15
#